data_AF-A0A543JG93-F1
#
_entry.id   AF-A0A543JG93-F1
#
_cell.length_a   1.000
_cell.length_b   1.000
_cell.length_c   1.000
_cell.angle_alpha   90.00
_cell.angle_beta   90.00
_cell.angle_gamma   90.00
#
_symmetry.space_group_name_H-M   'P 1'
#
loop_
_entity.id
_entity.type
_entity.pdbx_description
1 polymer ?
#
loop_
_entity_poly.entity_id
_entity_poly.type
_entity_poly.pdbx_seq_one_letter_code
_entity_poly.pdbx_strand_id
1 'polypeptide(L)'
;MVTDLAQVVDPATLPPDDEDPDDEESGEDGVDPDPADGGDPVETDGPRWTLPPLPEGDVLAFRAECYRRLTSCQFHAVDAVYRAGLEAACRWLSSHPEMHRHTTALGSAHYLRRLLPRTLAEADAGAALLEQHYPDTMLRSLAARLLCAGRGRDGGSFPHRFADETGVQTFLGGLAVEALSRRHAIALLRGAQAGALLHGLLLALPEDLAHADGPGLTAVPFDYDTADRIRVRIAGPVHTAALAAALFTGCRPTDLADVRIGELAPDAATFTIPGVKARRDLADVAVFVVPTPARPLLDAARRFLVLRGTPSTKRLFSTGIGHDGQVVRASAEAAGLPLPVTDQQMISAWPARSSAWRVGSHLHHSGEHGEAAP
;
A
#
# COMPACT_ATOMS: atom_id res chain seq x y z
N MET A 1 -55.09 0.22 -17.49
CA MET A 1 -55.57 -1.18 -17.41
C MET A 1 -54.58 -1.89 -16.49
N VAL A 2 -54.75 -2.00 -15.16
CA VAL A 2 -55.92 -2.43 -14.36
C VAL A 2 -56.43 -3.73 -14.97
N THR A 3 -56.32 -4.93 -14.39
CA THR A 3 -56.28 -5.45 -13.01
C THR A 3 -55.51 -6.81 -13.10
N ASP A 4 -54.96 -7.43 -12.06
CA ASP A 4 -55.76 -8.27 -11.17
C ASP A 4 -54.97 -8.66 -9.90
N LEU A 5 -55.71 -8.75 -8.79
CA LEU A 5 -55.25 -8.85 -7.42
C LEU A 5 -56.05 -9.97 -6.75
N ALA A 6 -55.34 -10.75 -5.93
CA ALA A 6 -55.83 -11.49 -4.76
C ALA A 6 -56.68 -12.75 -4.97
N GLN A 7 -56.39 -13.75 -4.11
CA GLN A 7 -57.28 -14.64 -3.33
C GLN A 7 -56.56 -15.99 -3.09
N VAL A 8 -56.52 -16.66 -1.93
CA VAL A 8 -57.31 -16.68 -0.68
C VAL A 8 -56.41 -17.18 0.47
N VAL A 9 -56.63 -16.64 1.67
CA VAL A 9 -56.20 -17.15 2.99
C VAL A 9 -57.36 -17.97 3.58
N ASP A 10 -57.10 -19.07 4.29
CA ASP A 10 -57.95 -19.47 5.42
C ASP A 10 -57.18 -20.31 6.47
N PRO A 11 -57.62 -20.30 7.76
CA PRO A 11 -56.75 -20.46 8.93
C PRO A 11 -57.19 -21.61 9.87
N ALA A 12 -56.38 -21.78 10.92
CA ALA A 12 -56.72 -22.25 12.26
C ALA A 12 -57.24 -23.69 12.46
N THR A 13 -56.48 -24.52 13.19
CA THR A 13 -57.03 -25.28 14.34
C THR A 13 -55.92 -25.67 15.35
N LEU A 14 -56.05 -25.13 16.56
CA LEU A 14 -55.51 -25.55 17.88
C LEU A 14 -56.70 -25.35 18.85
N PRO A 15 -56.71 -25.86 20.10
CA PRO A 15 -56.12 -27.05 20.75
C PRO A 15 -57.29 -27.87 21.42
N PRO A 16 -57.15 -28.66 22.52
CA PRO A 16 -56.70 -28.21 23.85
C PRO A 16 -55.79 -29.19 24.63
N ASP A 17 -55.28 -28.64 25.72
CA ASP A 17 -54.51 -29.21 26.83
C ASP A 17 -55.18 -30.40 27.54
N ASP A 18 -54.37 -31.27 28.14
CA ASP A 18 -54.70 -31.92 29.41
C ASP A 18 -53.41 -32.19 30.22
N GLU A 19 -53.49 -31.77 31.48
CA GLU A 19 -52.59 -31.91 32.62
C GLU A 19 -52.36 -33.43 32.93
N ASP A 20 -51.35 -33.92 33.65
CA ASP A 20 -50.82 -33.52 34.97
C ASP A 20 -49.60 -34.45 35.30
N PRO A 21 -48.92 -34.28 36.46
CA PRO A 21 -47.57 -34.73 36.77
C PRO A 21 -47.52 -36.14 37.39
N ASP A 22 -46.32 -36.69 37.55
CA ASP A 22 -45.88 -37.27 38.83
C ASP A 22 -44.39 -37.67 38.78
N ASP A 23 -43.80 -37.56 39.96
CA ASP A 23 -42.45 -37.91 40.41
C ASP A 23 -41.94 -39.27 39.91
N GLU A 24 -40.63 -39.40 39.64
CA GLU A 24 -39.81 -40.47 40.25
C GLU A 24 -38.32 -40.09 40.23
N GLU A 25 -37.82 -39.86 41.45
CA GLU A 25 -36.44 -39.82 41.86
C GLU A 25 -35.85 -41.24 41.77
N SER A 26 -34.77 -41.45 41.01
CA SER A 26 -33.93 -42.65 41.09
C SER A 26 -32.56 -42.37 40.49
N GLY A 27 -31.55 -42.28 41.35
CA GLY A 27 -30.16 -42.20 40.94
C GLY A 27 -29.67 -43.53 40.40
N GLU A 28 -28.87 -43.47 39.34
CA GLU A 28 -27.96 -44.55 38.96
C GLU A 28 -26.59 -43.96 38.58
N ASP A 29 -25.63 -44.34 39.41
CA ASP A 29 -24.20 -44.52 39.17
C ASP A 29 -23.58 -43.96 37.89
N GLY A 30 -22.77 -42.91 38.10
CA GLY A 30 -21.74 -42.51 37.17
C GLY A 30 -20.71 -43.63 36.97
N VAL A 31 -20.83 -44.30 35.83
CA VAL A 31 -19.73 -45.05 35.21
C VAL A 31 -19.02 -44.09 34.26
N ASP A 32 -17.79 -43.73 34.61
CA ASP A 32 -16.84 -43.00 33.77
C ASP A 32 -16.70 -43.63 32.38
N PRO A 33 -16.95 -42.89 31.29
CA PRO A 33 -16.33 -43.20 30.02
C PRO A 33 -14.96 -42.49 29.95
N ASP A 34 -13.94 -43.35 29.96
CA ASP A 34 -12.56 -43.12 29.54
C ASP A 34 -12.37 -41.94 28.53
N PRO A 35 -11.60 -40.88 28.86
CA PRO A 35 -11.24 -39.83 27.93
C PRO A 35 -10.01 -40.27 27.11
N ALA A 36 -10.20 -41.30 26.29
CA ALA A 36 -9.21 -41.76 25.32
C ALA A 36 -9.79 -41.71 23.91
N ASP A 37 -10.15 -40.51 23.47
CA ASP A 37 -10.15 -40.17 22.05
C ASP A 37 -9.61 -38.75 21.90
N GLY A 38 -8.29 -38.64 22.01
CA GLY A 38 -7.53 -37.51 21.50
C GLY A 38 -7.59 -37.51 19.98
N GLY A 39 -8.78 -37.26 19.44
CA GLY A 39 -8.93 -36.77 18.09
C GLY A 39 -8.30 -35.40 18.06
N ASP A 40 -7.04 -35.34 17.63
CA ASP A 40 -6.39 -34.10 17.21
C ASP A 40 -7.42 -33.29 16.42
N PRO A 41 -7.64 -31.99 16.72
CA PRO A 41 -8.36 -31.17 15.78
C PRO A 41 -7.59 -31.31 14.48
N VAL A 42 -8.24 -31.90 13.48
CA VAL A 42 -7.76 -31.89 12.11
C VAL A 42 -7.58 -30.41 11.81
N GLU A 43 -6.34 -29.97 11.95
CA GLU A 43 -5.84 -28.66 11.57
C GLU A 43 -5.92 -28.68 10.06
N THR A 44 -7.13 -28.44 9.56
CA THR A 44 -7.39 -28.20 8.16
C THR A 44 -6.53 -27.00 7.80
N ASP A 45 -5.42 -27.31 7.14
CA ASP A 45 -4.48 -26.40 6.48
C ASP A 45 -5.27 -25.64 5.40
N GLY A 46 -6.06 -24.67 5.85
CA GLY A 46 -6.87 -23.73 5.08
C GLY A 46 -6.14 -22.39 4.92
N PRO A 47 -6.48 -21.60 3.90
CA PRO A 47 -5.53 -20.81 3.13
C PRO A 47 -4.81 -19.73 3.97
N ARG A 48 -3.49 -19.68 3.77
CA ARG A 48 -2.57 -18.60 4.11
C ARG A 48 -3.26 -17.20 4.09
N TRP A 49 -3.44 -16.62 5.28
CA TRP A 49 -3.54 -15.16 5.54
C TRP A 49 -4.45 -14.35 4.59
N THR A 50 -5.73 -14.68 4.48
CA THR A 50 -6.71 -13.82 3.81
C THR A 50 -7.28 -12.78 4.79
N LEU A 51 -6.89 -11.51 4.60
CA LEU A 51 -7.46 -10.40 5.39
C LEU A 51 -8.98 -10.25 5.15
N PRO A 52 -9.74 -9.83 6.18
CA PRO A 52 -11.18 -9.58 6.08
C PRO A 52 -11.45 -8.39 5.13
N PRO A 53 -12.69 -8.23 4.62
CA PRO A 53 -13.09 -7.03 3.89
C PRO A 53 -12.72 -5.76 4.67
N LEU A 54 -12.03 -4.84 3.99
CA LEU A 54 -11.54 -3.60 4.59
C LEU A 54 -12.52 -2.46 4.31
N PRO A 55 -12.66 -1.49 5.22
CA PRO A 55 -13.41 -0.27 4.96
C PRO A 55 -12.68 0.62 3.93
N GLU A 56 -13.45 1.43 3.22
CA GLU A 56 -12.94 2.37 2.20
C GLU A 56 -12.45 3.71 2.79
N GLY A 57 -12.47 3.84 4.12
CA GLY A 57 -12.07 5.05 4.83
C GLY A 57 -10.68 5.58 4.42
N ASP A 58 -10.52 6.90 4.53
CA ASP A 58 -9.24 7.58 4.34
C ASP A 58 -8.22 7.19 5.43
N VAL A 59 -6.98 7.66 5.30
CA VAL A 59 -5.91 7.35 6.27
C VAL A 59 -6.27 7.69 7.72
N LEU A 60 -7.07 8.74 7.96
CA LEU A 60 -7.41 9.20 9.31
C LEU A 60 -8.49 8.32 9.95
N ALA A 61 -9.43 7.82 9.15
CA ALA A 61 -10.55 7.01 9.61
C ALA A 61 -10.29 5.50 9.55
N PHE A 62 -9.45 5.04 8.61
CA PHE A 62 -9.29 3.62 8.23
C PHE A 62 -9.09 2.69 9.43
N ARG A 63 -8.09 2.98 10.27
CA ARG A 63 -7.74 2.13 11.41
C ARG A 63 -8.84 2.09 12.47
N ALA A 64 -9.43 3.25 12.78
CA ALA A 64 -10.53 3.35 13.75
C ALA A 64 -11.81 2.66 13.23
N GLU A 65 -12.04 2.71 11.92
CA GLU A 65 -13.16 2.03 11.29
C GLU A 65 -12.97 0.51 11.25
N CYS A 66 -11.76 0.02 10.98
CA CYS A 66 -11.41 -1.39 11.13
C CYS A 66 -11.70 -1.87 12.56
N TYR A 67 -11.29 -1.08 13.57
CA TYR A 67 -11.55 -1.41 14.98
C TYR A 67 -13.04 -1.50 15.32
N ARG A 68 -13.87 -0.64 14.74
CA ARG A 68 -15.33 -0.63 14.98
C ARG A 68 -16.08 -1.76 14.26
N ARG A 69 -15.60 -2.19 13.09
CA ARG A 69 -16.32 -3.11 12.20
C ARG A 69 -15.88 -4.56 12.27
N LEU A 70 -14.63 -4.81 12.65
CA LEU A 70 -14.03 -6.14 12.64
C LEU A 70 -14.06 -6.77 14.03
N THR A 71 -14.06 -8.11 14.09
CA THR A 71 -13.79 -8.83 15.35
C THR A 71 -12.37 -8.52 15.84
N SER A 72 -12.09 -8.71 17.13
CA SER A 72 -10.77 -8.43 17.71
C SER A 72 -9.63 -9.16 16.98
N CYS A 73 -9.80 -10.45 16.67
CA CYS A 73 -8.80 -11.24 15.94
C CYS A 73 -8.54 -10.67 14.53
N GLN A 74 -9.61 -10.33 13.80
CA GLN A 74 -9.53 -9.73 12.47
C GLN A 74 -8.86 -8.35 12.49
N PHE A 75 -9.22 -7.52 13.47
CA PHE A 75 -8.59 -6.21 13.65
C PHE A 75 -7.09 -6.36 13.94
N HIS A 76 -6.68 -7.30 14.80
CA HIS A 76 -5.27 -7.53 15.08
C HIS A 76 -4.47 -7.93 13.83
N ALA A 77 -5.04 -8.80 12.98
CA ALA A 77 -4.40 -9.18 11.72
C ALA A 77 -4.22 -7.98 10.76
N VAL A 78 -5.25 -7.14 10.62
CA VAL A 78 -5.18 -5.92 9.79
C VAL A 78 -4.22 -4.89 10.39
N ASP A 79 -4.25 -4.70 11.72
CA ASP A 79 -3.42 -3.72 12.42
C ASP A 79 -1.94 -4.10 12.38
N ALA A 80 -1.59 -5.39 12.41
CA ALA A 80 -0.22 -5.85 12.23
C ALA A 80 0.33 -5.43 10.85
N VAL A 81 -0.45 -5.65 9.79
CA VAL A 81 -0.11 -5.24 8.42
C VAL A 81 -0.03 -3.72 8.28
N TYR A 82 -1.00 -3.00 8.85
CA TYR A 82 -1.00 -1.54 8.87
C TYR A 82 0.25 -0.98 9.56
N ARG A 83 0.64 -1.54 10.71
CA ARG A 83 1.87 -1.15 11.42
C ARG A 83 3.12 -1.44 10.62
N ALA A 84 3.19 -2.57 9.92
CA ALA A 84 4.31 -2.88 9.03
C ALA A 84 4.49 -1.81 7.93
N GLY A 85 3.39 -1.36 7.32
CA GLY A 85 3.42 -0.25 6.35
C GLY A 85 3.86 1.08 6.96
N LEU A 86 3.37 1.39 8.16
CA LEU A 86 3.76 2.59 8.92
C LEU A 86 5.26 2.59 9.24
N GLU A 87 5.77 1.48 9.80
CA GLU A 87 7.18 1.32 10.15
C GLU A 87 8.08 1.39 8.91
N ALA A 88 7.65 0.81 7.79
CA ALA A 88 8.38 0.91 6.53
C ALA A 88 8.48 2.36 6.03
N ALA A 89 7.40 3.15 6.11
CA ALA A 89 7.43 4.56 5.75
C ALA A 89 8.31 5.38 6.70
N CYS A 90 8.22 5.14 8.01
CA CYS A 90 9.08 5.78 8.99
C CYS A 90 10.55 5.46 8.75
N ARG A 91 10.90 4.20 8.44
CA ARG A 91 12.27 3.79 8.13
C ARG A 91 12.77 4.46 6.84
N TRP A 92 11.97 4.42 5.78
CA TRP A 92 12.30 5.04 4.51
C TRP A 92 12.56 6.54 4.69
N LEU A 93 11.62 7.28 5.29
CA LEU A 93 11.73 8.73 5.49
C LEU A 93 12.84 9.13 6.47
N SER A 94 13.07 8.33 7.52
CA SER A 94 14.18 8.55 8.46
C SER A 94 15.55 8.42 7.81
N SER A 95 15.66 7.69 6.70
CA SER A 95 16.91 7.55 5.92
C SER A 95 16.96 8.45 4.68
N HIS A 96 15.87 9.18 4.40
CA HIS A 96 15.69 9.82 3.10
C HIS A 96 16.45 11.17 3.01
N PRO A 97 17.26 11.42 1.96
CA PRO A 97 18.12 12.61 1.88
C PRO A 97 17.34 13.93 1.94
N GLU A 98 16.17 14.01 1.32
CA GLU A 98 15.35 15.24 1.33
C GLU A 98 14.82 15.57 2.73
N MET A 99 14.68 14.57 3.60
CA MET A 99 14.25 14.77 4.99
C MET A 99 15.38 15.34 5.85
N HIS A 100 16.63 14.93 5.61
CA HIS A 100 17.79 15.41 6.36
C HIS A 100 18.21 16.84 6.00
N ARG A 101 17.88 17.31 4.79
CA ARG A 101 18.26 18.66 4.31
C ARG A 101 17.68 19.81 5.13
N HIS A 102 16.63 19.58 5.93
CA HIS A 102 15.89 20.65 6.60
C HIS A 102 15.99 20.67 8.13
N THR A 103 16.62 19.67 8.74
CA THR A 103 16.69 19.54 10.21
C THR A 103 17.85 20.34 10.83
N THR A 104 18.84 20.76 10.04
CA THR A 104 20.17 21.11 10.55
C THR A 104 20.46 22.58 10.84
N ALA A 105 19.51 23.54 10.75
CA ALA A 105 19.99 24.94 10.64
C ALA A 105 19.29 26.10 11.40
N LEU A 106 18.26 25.96 12.26
CA LEU A 106 17.82 27.06 13.17
C LEU A 106 17.51 26.58 14.58
N GLY A 107 17.95 27.36 15.58
CA GLY A 107 17.55 27.20 16.98
C GLY A 107 16.07 27.51 17.19
N SER A 108 15.42 26.70 18.02
CA SER A 108 13.97 26.58 18.27
C SER A 108 13.30 27.87 18.76
N ALA A 109 14.05 28.69 19.50
CA ALA A 109 13.63 29.99 20.03
C ALA A 109 13.09 30.94 18.96
N HIS A 110 13.69 30.94 17.76
CA HIS A 110 13.26 31.81 16.68
C HIS A 110 11.92 31.38 16.06
N TYR A 111 11.55 30.10 16.21
CA TYR A 111 10.32 29.58 15.63
C TYR A 111 9.10 29.93 16.52
N LEU A 112 9.20 29.80 17.85
CA LEU A 112 8.13 30.18 18.79
C LEU A 112 7.75 31.67 18.70
N ARG A 113 8.72 32.57 18.57
CA ARG A 113 8.47 34.03 18.41
C ARG A 113 7.72 34.39 17.13
N ARG A 114 7.75 33.54 16.11
CA ARG A 114 7.03 33.75 14.83
C ARG A 114 5.59 33.26 14.84
N LEU A 115 5.21 32.47 15.84
CA LEU A 115 3.93 31.80 15.94
C LEU A 115 2.92 32.56 16.80
N LEU A 116 3.40 33.44 17.66
CA LEU A 116 2.58 34.33 18.46
C LEU A 116 2.23 35.60 17.64
N PRO A 117 0.99 36.10 17.71
CA PRO A 117 0.61 37.35 17.04
C PRO A 117 1.55 38.49 17.44
N ARG A 118 2.14 39.18 16.45
CA ARG A 118 3.08 40.30 16.67
C ARG A 118 2.50 41.47 17.47
N THR A 119 1.19 41.47 17.72
CA THR A 119 0.46 42.52 18.43
C THR A 119 0.33 42.27 19.93
N LEU A 120 0.75 41.11 20.44
CA LEU A 120 0.76 40.83 21.87
C LEU A 120 2.12 41.20 22.46
N ALA A 121 2.18 42.27 23.25
CA ALA A 121 3.38 42.64 24.01
C ALA A 121 3.88 41.51 24.94
N GLU A 122 2.99 40.57 25.27
CA GLU A 122 3.23 39.40 26.12
C GLU A 122 3.86 38.21 25.35
N ALA A 123 3.92 38.28 24.01
CA ALA A 123 4.45 37.18 23.19
C ALA A 123 5.96 36.97 23.38
N ASP A 124 6.73 38.05 23.48
CA ASP A 124 8.18 37.98 23.71
C ASP A 124 8.50 37.52 25.13
N ALA A 125 7.71 37.97 26.11
CA ALA A 125 7.83 37.53 27.50
C ALA A 125 7.45 36.05 27.66
N GLY A 126 6.39 35.59 26.99
CA GLY A 126 5.96 34.19 26.97
C GLY A 126 6.97 33.28 26.30
N ALA A 127 7.56 33.69 25.16
CA ALA A 127 8.62 32.94 24.51
C ALA A 127 9.88 32.82 25.39
N ALA A 128 10.29 33.91 26.05
CA ALA A 128 11.43 33.89 26.98
C ALA A 128 11.17 33.02 28.22
N LEU A 129 9.94 33.03 28.75
CA LEU A 129 9.56 32.21 29.89
C LEU A 129 9.52 30.72 29.53
N LEU A 130 9.05 30.39 28.32
CA LEU A 130 9.12 29.04 27.78
C LEU A 130 10.57 28.57 27.58
N GLU A 131 11.46 29.43 27.05
CA GLU A 131 12.91 29.18 26.91
C GLU A 131 13.61 28.91 28.26
N GLN A 132 13.14 29.52 29.36
CA GLN A 132 13.70 29.31 30.70
C GLN A 132 13.24 28.01 31.36
N HIS A 133 12.00 27.59 31.10
CA HIS A 133 11.38 26.49 31.85
C HIS A 133 11.35 25.16 31.11
N TYR A 134 11.60 25.16 29.80
CA TYR A 134 11.54 23.95 29.01
C TYR A 134 12.83 23.74 28.24
N PRO A 135 13.37 22.50 28.22
CA PRO A 135 14.51 22.19 27.39
C PRO A 135 14.14 22.43 25.92
N ASP A 136 15.13 22.83 25.14
CA ASP A 136 14.97 23.20 23.73
C ASP A 136 14.25 22.11 22.91
N THR A 137 14.47 20.84 23.24
CA THR A 137 13.81 19.66 22.66
C THR A 137 12.29 19.65 22.88
N MET A 138 11.83 20.02 24.07
CA MET A 138 10.40 20.07 24.42
C MET A 138 9.70 21.26 23.77
N LEU A 139 10.39 22.40 23.66
CA LEU A 139 9.91 23.57 22.93
C LEU A 139 9.75 23.32 21.43
N ARG A 140 10.69 22.58 20.82
CA ARG A 140 10.56 22.09 19.43
C ARG A 140 9.33 21.20 19.26
N SER A 141 9.10 20.27 20.20
CA SER A 141 7.95 19.37 20.18
C SER A 141 6.64 20.15 20.31
N LEU A 142 6.58 21.13 21.21
CA LEU A 142 5.41 21.97 21.43
C LEU A 142 5.09 22.80 20.17
N ALA A 143 6.10 23.41 19.57
CA ALA A 143 5.94 24.24 18.37
C ALA A 143 5.61 23.43 17.11
N ALA A 144 6.16 22.21 16.98
CA ALA A 144 5.84 21.30 15.89
C ALA A 144 4.40 20.76 16.00
N ARG A 145 3.91 20.51 17.22
CA ARG A 145 2.57 19.96 17.49
C ARG A 145 1.46 21.01 17.43
N LEU A 146 1.74 22.27 17.79
CA LEU A 146 0.70 23.30 17.86
C LEU A 146 0.22 23.79 16.49
N LEU A 147 0.98 23.63 15.41
CA LEU A 147 0.73 24.46 14.23
C LEU A 147 0.56 23.81 12.88
N CYS A 148 1.17 22.69 12.50
CA CYS A 148 1.08 22.20 11.10
C CYS A 148 1.28 23.32 10.03
N ALA A 149 1.90 24.44 10.41
CA ALA A 149 1.87 25.72 9.69
C ALA A 149 3.21 26.43 9.93
N GLY A 150 4.29 25.71 9.70
CA GLY A 150 5.61 26.32 9.67
C GLY A 150 5.86 26.93 8.31
N ARG A 151 6.02 28.24 8.17
CA ARG A 151 6.73 28.73 6.97
C ARG A 151 8.14 28.16 6.98
N GLY A 152 8.43 27.27 6.04
CA GLY A 152 9.76 26.72 5.82
C GLY A 152 10.76 27.85 5.57
N ARG A 153 12.00 27.63 5.99
CA ARG A 153 13.07 28.63 6.01
C ARG A 153 13.42 29.19 4.61
N ASP A 154 13.00 28.52 3.55
CA ASP A 154 13.25 28.92 2.16
C ASP A 154 12.16 29.84 1.56
N GLY A 155 11.20 30.32 2.35
CA GLY A 155 10.11 31.16 1.86
C GLY A 155 9.02 30.41 1.10
N GLY A 156 9.12 29.08 0.97
CA GLY A 156 8.02 28.24 0.51
C GLY A 156 6.91 28.16 1.56
N SER A 157 5.71 28.62 1.21
CA SER A 157 4.50 28.28 1.95
C SER A 157 4.27 26.78 1.87
N PHE A 158 3.95 26.13 2.99
CA PHE A 158 3.24 24.86 2.91
C PHE A 158 1.81 25.10 2.44
N PRO A 159 1.18 24.14 1.74
CA PRO A 159 1.78 22.90 1.25
C PRO A 159 2.67 23.11 0.00
N HIS A 160 3.71 22.29 -0.15
CA HIS A 160 4.46 22.20 -1.42
C HIS A 160 4.72 20.75 -1.80
N ARG A 161 4.89 20.50 -3.11
CA ARG A 161 5.11 19.17 -3.65
C ARG A 161 6.47 18.64 -3.19
N PHE A 162 6.49 17.40 -2.73
CA PHE A 162 7.73 16.70 -2.40
C PHE A 162 8.50 16.41 -3.68
N ALA A 163 9.81 16.66 -3.68
CA ALA A 163 10.58 16.69 -4.92
C ALA A 163 10.90 15.28 -5.45
N ASP A 164 11.16 14.31 -4.57
CA ASP A 164 11.44 12.93 -4.98
C ASP A 164 10.18 12.08 -5.24
N GLU A 165 9.44 12.40 -6.30
CA GLU A 165 8.26 11.63 -6.73
C GLU A 165 8.61 10.20 -7.16
N THR A 166 9.73 10.03 -7.85
CA THR A 166 10.23 8.71 -8.28
C THR A 166 10.51 7.83 -7.08
N GLY A 167 11.14 8.37 -6.04
CA GLY A 167 11.38 7.68 -4.78
C GLY A 167 10.09 7.30 -4.06
N VAL A 168 9.09 8.20 -4.03
CA VAL A 168 7.75 7.89 -3.48
C VAL A 168 7.10 6.73 -4.23
N GLN A 169 7.06 6.77 -5.57
CA GLN A 169 6.48 5.70 -6.38
C GLN A 169 7.23 4.38 -6.21
N THR A 170 8.57 4.43 -6.16
CA THR A 170 9.40 3.24 -5.93
C THR A 170 9.16 2.64 -4.55
N PHE A 171 9.08 3.46 -3.51
CA PHE A 171 8.81 3.01 -2.15
C PHE A 171 7.42 2.37 -2.04
N LEU A 172 6.38 3.06 -2.49
CA LEU A 172 5.01 2.55 -2.43
C LEU A 172 4.81 1.32 -3.31
N GLY A 173 5.38 1.33 -4.52
CA GLY A 173 5.36 0.19 -5.43
C GLY A 173 6.07 -1.03 -4.85
N GLY A 174 7.17 -0.83 -4.13
CA GLY A 174 7.89 -1.89 -3.42
C GLY A 174 7.06 -2.51 -2.31
N LEU A 175 6.32 -1.71 -1.53
CA LEU A 175 5.38 -2.22 -0.53
C LEU A 175 4.25 -3.03 -1.18
N ALA A 176 3.69 -2.54 -2.28
CA ALA A 176 2.55 -3.17 -2.93
C ALA A 176 2.92 -4.46 -3.67
N VAL A 177 4.12 -4.55 -4.26
CA VAL A 177 4.59 -5.75 -4.98
C VAL A 177 4.75 -6.95 -4.06
N GLU A 178 5.13 -6.72 -2.80
CA GLU A 178 5.30 -7.78 -1.79
C GLU A 178 3.97 -8.16 -1.10
N ALA A 179 2.86 -7.49 -1.46
CA ALA A 179 1.57 -7.76 -0.86
C ALA A 179 0.98 -9.08 -1.35
N LEU A 180 0.51 -9.90 -0.40
CA LEU A 180 -0.07 -11.23 -0.68
C LEU A 180 -1.50 -11.17 -1.25
N SER A 181 -2.16 -10.02 -1.13
CA SER A 181 -3.52 -9.80 -1.66
C SER A 181 -3.80 -8.31 -1.79
N ARG A 182 -4.86 -7.96 -2.53
CA ARG A 182 -5.36 -6.58 -2.64
C ARG A 182 -5.59 -5.92 -1.28
N ARG A 183 -6.19 -6.66 -0.34
CA ARG A 183 -6.46 -6.16 1.02
C ARG A 183 -5.16 -5.95 1.79
N HIS A 184 -4.19 -6.85 1.63
CA HIS A 184 -2.87 -6.70 2.22
C HIS A 184 -2.19 -5.41 1.71
N ALA A 185 -2.21 -5.17 0.39
CA ALA A 185 -1.66 -3.96 -0.21
C ALA A 185 -2.33 -2.69 0.33
N ILE A 186 -3.68 -2.66 0.40
CA ILE A 186 -4.42 -1.50 0.93
C ILE A 186 -4.01 -1.21 2.38
N ALA A 187 -3.96 -2.22 3.25
CA ALA A 187 -3.56 -2.03 4.65
C ALA A 187 -2.11 -1.51 4.78
N LEU A 188 -1.17 -2.05 3.98
CA LEU A 188 0.21 -1.56 3.92
C LEU A 188 0.28 -0.10 3.46
N LEU A 189 -0.43 0.25 2.38
CA LEU A 189 -0.44 1.59 1.82
C LEU A 189 -1.07 2.60 2.78
N ARG A 190 -2.19 2.26 3.44
CA ARG A 190 -2.80 3.11 4.47
C ARG A 190 -1.87 3.28 5.68
N GLY A 191 -1.18 2.22 6.09
CA GLY A 191 -0.12 2.29 7.10
C GLY A 191 1.00 3.25 6.71
N ALA A 192 1.48 3.14 5.47
CA ALA A 192 2.53 4.00 4.93
C ALA A 192 2.11 5.48 4.86
N GLN A 193 0.85 5.78 4.49
CA GLN A 193 0.30 7.15 4.57
C GLN A 193 0.38 7.70 6.00
N ALA A 194 0.02 6.90 7.01
CA ALA A 194 0.08 7.33 8.40
C ALA A 194 1.52 7.52 8.88
N GLY A 195 2.44 6.62 8.52
CA GLY A 195 3.87 6.79 8.81
C GLY A 195 4.43 8.06 8.17
N ALA A 196 4.10 8.32 6.90
CA ALA A 196 4.54 9.55 6.24
C ALA A 196 4.01 10.83 6.90
N LEU A 197 2.76 10.81 7.38
CA LEU A 197 2.18 11.93 8.12
C LEU A 197 2.97 12.24 9.41
N LEU A 198 3.50 11.22 10.10
CA LEU A 198 4.38 11.42 11.26
C LEU A 198 5.69 12.16 10.92
N HIS A 199 6.07 12.17 9.64
CA HIS A 199 7.23 12.91 9.14
C HIS A 199 6.84 14.23 8.45
N GLY A 200 5.59 14.68 8.56
CA GLY A 200 5.12 15.93 7.96
C GLY A 200 4.87 15.84 6.45
N LEU A 201 4.74 14.61 5.92
CA LEU A 201 4.48 14.32 4.51
C LEU A 201 3.07 13.73 4.34
N LEU A 202 2.23 14.43 3.58
CA LEU A 202 0.93 13.94 3.14
C LEU A 202 1.11 13.14 1.85
N LEU A 203 1.03 11.81 1.96
CA LEU A 203 0.96 10.93 0.80
C LEU A 203 -0.48 10.90 0.28
N ALA A 204 -0.68 11.44 -0.92
CA ALA A 204 -1.93 11.37 -1.64
C ALA A 204 -1.94 10.11 -2.52
N LEU A 205 -2.80 9.17 -2.14
CA LEU A 205 -3.16 8.00 -2.94
C LEU A 205 -4.55 8.23 -3.55
N PRO A 206 -4.96 7.46 -4.59
CA PRO A 206 -6.36 7.45 -5.02
C PRO A 206 -7.31 7.30 -3.83
N GLU A 207 -8.40 8.06 -3.80
CA GLU A 207 -9.40 7.99 -2.73
C GLU A 207 -9.94 6.56 -2.60
N ASP A 208 -10.34 6.01 -3.76
CA ASP A 208 -10.80 4.64 -3.91
C ASP A 208 -9.64 3.70 -4.34
N LEU A 209 -8.82 3.31 -3.37
CA LEU A 209 -7.81 2.26 -3.56
C LEU A 209 -8.44 0.88 -3.78
N ALA A 210 -9.67 0.64 -3.32
CA ALA A 210 -10.33 -0.65 -3.43
C ALA A 210 -10.66 -1.01 -4.87
N HIS A 211 -10.87 -0.01 -5.74
CA HIS A 211 -11.12 -0.20 -7.17
C HIS A 211 -9.97 0.28 -8.06
N ALA A 212 -8.84 0.71 -7.49
CA ALA A 212 -7.69 1.15 -8.26
C ALA A 212 -6.93 -0.03 -8.89
N ASP A 213 -6.32 0.24 -10.05
CA ASP A 213 -5.52 -0.70 -10.82
C ASP A 213 -4.02 -0.53 -10.55
N GLY A 214 -3.27 -1.63 -10.63
CA GLY A 214 -1.81 -1.61 -10.56
C GLY A 214 -1.21 -2.70 -9.66
N PRO A 215 0.12 -2.62 -9.42
CA PRO A 215 0.84 -3.56 -8.56
C PRO A 215 0.18 -3.71 -7.19
N GLY A 216 0.07 -4.95 -6.71
CA GLY A 216 -0.54 -5.30 -5.43
C GLY A 216 -2.07 -5.20 -5.36
N LEU A 217 -2.73 -4.54 -6.31
CA LEU A 217 -4.19 -4.33 -6.30
C LEU A 217 -4.92 -5.19 -7.34
N THR A 218 -4.52 -5.09 -8.61
CA THR A 218 -5.06 -5.92 -9.72
C THR A 218 -4.02 -6.84 -10.34
N ALA A 219 -2.75 -6.61 -10.05
CA ALA A 219 -1.68 -7.51 -10.42
C ALA A 219 -1.80 -8.88 -9.74
N VAL A 220 -1.24 -9.90 -10.38
CA VAL A 220 -1.09 -11.23 -9.81
C VAL A 220 0.16 -11.24 -8.93
N PRO A 221 0.09 -11.75 -7.68
CA PRO A 221 1.28 -11.98 -6.87
C PRO A 221 2.32 -12.78 -7.66
N PHE A 222 3.55 -12.28 -7.71
CA PHE A 222 4.59 -12.84 -8.58
C PHE A 222 5.70 -13.46 -7.74
N ASP A 223 5.65 -14.78 -7.61
CA ASP A 223 6.60 -15.58 -6.84
C ASP A 223 7.59 -16.36 -7.73
N TYR A 224 8.48 -17.11 -7.08
CA TYR A 224 9.47 -17.96 -7.78
C TYR A 224 8.80 -19.09 -8.59
N ASP A 225 7.71 -19.67 -8.09
CA ASP A 225 6.96 -20.71 -8.79
C ASP A 225 6.37 -20.18 -10.11
N THR A 226 5.81 -18.97 -10.08
CA THR A 226 5.32 -18.27 -11.27
C THR A 226 6.46 -17.98 -12.24
N ALA A 227 7.61 -17.51 -11.74
CA ALA A 227 8.78 -17.24 -12.56
C ALA A 227 9.31 -18.51 -13.27
N ASP A 228 9.43 -19.62 -12.54
CA ASP A 228 9.93 -20.88 -13.08
C ASP A 228 8.94 -21.50 -14.07
N ARG A 229 7.64 -21.40 -13.80
CA ARG A 229 6.60 -21.80 -14.74
C ARG A 229 6.69 -21.06 -16.06
N ILE A 230 6.96 -19.75 -16.03
CA ILE A 230 7.19 -18.95 -17.25
C ILE A 230 8.45 -19.43 -17.98
N ARG A 231 9.56 -19.65 -17.27
CA ARG A 231 10.84 -20.11 -17.87
C ARG A 231 10.72 -21.46 -18.57
N VAL A 232 10.01 -22.40 -17.95
CA VAL A 232 9.87 -23.77 -18.50
C VAL A 232 8.99 -23.78 -19.74
N ARG A 233 7.97 -22.92 -19.81
CA ARG A 233 6.93 -22.98 -20.84
C ARG A 233 7.13 -21.99 -21.99
N ILE A 234 7.95 -20.96 -21.81
CA ILE A 234 8.14 -19.89 -22.79
C ILE A 234 9.62 -19.78 -23.17
N ALA A 235 9.94 -20.10 -24.42
CA ALA A 235 11.33 -20.19 -24.88
C ALA A 235 12.03 -18.82 -25.10
N GLY A 236 11.28 -17.76 -25.36
CA GLY A 236 11.84 -16.46 -25.75
C GLY A 236 12.04 -15.51 -24.57
N PRO A 237 13.27 -15.01 -24.28
CA PRO A 237 13.51 -14.08 -23.17
C PRO A 237 12.60 -12.85 -23.18
N VAL A 238 12.37 -12.25 -24.35
CA VAL A 238 11.46 -11.08 -24.47
C VAL A 238 10.02 -11.44 -24.17
N HIS A 239 9.56 -12.64 -24.55
CA HIS A 239 8.20 -13.11 -24.25
C HIS A 239 8.04 -13.41 -22.76
N THR A 240 9.04 -14.03 -22.13
CA THR A 240 9.05 -14.28 -20.68
C THR A 240 8.97 -12.98 -19.89
N ALA A 241 9.74 -11.96 -20.29
CA ALA A 241 9.76 -10.67 -19.61
C ALA A 241 8.48 -9.87 -19.85
N ALA A 242 7.92 -9.88 -21.06
CA ALA A 242 6.66 -9.23 -21.37
C ALA A 242 5.48 -9.84 -20.58
N LEU A 243 5.42 -11.17 -20.50
CA LEU A 243 4.42 -11.87 -19.68
C LEU A 243 4.59 -11.56 -18.19
N ALA A 244 5.82 -11.60 -17.67
CA ALA A 244 6.09 -11.26 -16.28
C ALA A 244 5.64 -9.83 -15.96
N ALA A 245 6.04 -8.85 -16.78
CA ALA A 245 5.64 -7.45 -16.63
C ALA A 245 4.11 -7.29 -16.64
N ALA A 246 3.39 -7.96 -17.55
CA ALA A 246 1.93 -7.91 -17.60
C ALA A 246 1.29 -8.43 -16.30
N LEU A 247 1.83 -9.51 -15.72
CA LEU A 247 1.29 -10.12 -14.51
C LEU A 247 1.48 -9.24 -13.27
N PHE A 248 2.71 -8.76 -13.00
CA PHE A 248 2.98 -8.03 -11.76
C PHE A 248 2.62 -6.54 -11.80
N THR A 249 2.47 -5.96 -13.00
CA THR A 249 2.01 -4.55 -13.11
C THR A 249 0.50 -4.43 -13.22
N GLY A 250 -0.18 -5.42 -13.81
CA GLY A 250 -1.58 -5.27 -14.21
C GLY A 250 -1.80 -4.23 -15.31
N CYS A 251 -0.74 -3.73 -15.96
CA CYS A 251 -0.86 -2.76 -17.03
C CYS A 251 -1.40 -3.40 -18.32
N ARG A 252 -2.03 -2.58 -19.16
CA ARG A 252 -2.44 -3.04 -20.49
C ARG A 252 -1.21 -3.42 -21.31
N PRO A 253 -1.32 -4.45 -22.16
CA PRO A 253 -0.23 -4.82 -23.05
C PRO A 253 0.26 -3.66 -23.93
N THR A 254 -0.65 -2.80 -24.40
CA THR A 254 -0.31 -1.62 -25.22
C THR A 254 0.59 -0.62 -24.50
N ASP A 255 0.35 -0.39 -23.22
CA ASP A 255 1.11 0.56 -22.41
C ASP A 255 2.52 -0.01 -22.12
N LEU A 256 2.59 -1.32 -21.86
CA LEU A 256 3.88 -2.03 -21.71
C LEU A 256 4.68 -2.06 -23.02
N ALA A 257 4.02 -2.07 -24.18
CA ALA A 257 4.72 -2.10 -25.46
C ALA A 257 5.59 -0.84 -25.69
N ASP A 258 5.30 0.27 -25.02
CA ASP A 258 6.06 1.52 -25.14
C ASP A 258 7.32 1.58 -24.28
N VAL A 259 7.48 0.66 -23.32
CA VAL A 259 8.67 0.59 -22.46
C VAL A 259 9.91 0.35 -23.32
N ARG A 260 10.91 1.21 -23.17
CA ARG A 260 12.19 1.11 -23.87
C ARG A 260 13.22 0.31 -23.07
N ILE A 261 14.21 -0.24 -23.77
CA ILE A 261 15.30 -1.00 -23.14
C ILE A 261 16.05 -0.13 -22.11
N GLY A 262 16.28 1.15 -22.41
CA GLY A 262 16.93 2.10 -21.51
C GLY A 262 16.08 2.57 -20.32
N GLU A 263 14.78 2.27 -20.31
CA GLU A 263 13.86 2.60 -19.22
C GLU A 263 13.86 1.53 -18.11
N LEU A 264 14.50 0.37 -18.36
CA LEU A 264 14.76 -0.66 -17.35
C LEU A 264 16.04 -0.32 -16.57
N ALA A 265 15.92 -0.23 -15.24
CA ALA A 265 17.06 0.05 -14.36
C ALA A 265 18.20 -0.97 -14.54
N PRO A 266 19.47 -0.60 -14.33
CA PRO A 266 20.62 -1.49 -14.52
C PRO A 266 20.53 -2.83 -13.78
N ASP A 267 19.90 -2.86 -12.61
CA ASP A 267 19.67 -4.05 -11.78
C ASP A 267 18.33 -4.75 -12.06
N ALA A 268 17.57 -4.25 -13.04
CA ALA A 268 16.22 -4.67 -13.38
C ALA A 268 15.22 -4.60 -12.20
N ALA A 269 15.50 -3.78 -11.17
CA ALA A 269 14.63 -3.64 -10.01
C ALA A 269 13.43 -2.70 -10.25
N THR A 270 13.55 -1.78 -11.20
CA THR A 270 12.46 -0.89 -11.62
C THR A 270 12.49 -0.69 -13.12
N PHE A 271 11.35 -0.30 -13.69
CA PHE A 271 11.31 0.32 -15.00
C PHE A 271 10.28 1.44 -15.01
N THR A 272 10.44 2.34 -15.98
CA THR A 272 9.52 3.46 -16.17
C THR A 272 8.63 3.25 -17.39
N ILE A 273 7.39 3.73 -17.29
CA ILE A 273 6.51 3.89 -18.44
C ILE A 273 6.23 5.38 -18.59
N PRO A 274 6.52 5.99 -19.76
CA PRO A 274 6.23 7.39 -19.99
C PRO A 274 4.72 7.63 -19.92
N GLY A 275 4.30 8.60 -19.09
CA GLY A 275 2.90 8.99 -18.97
C GLY A 275 2.38 9.67 -20.24
N VAL A 276 1.08 9.55 -20.50
CA VAL A 276 0.40 10.43 -21.46
C VAL A 276 0.19 11.78 -20.77
N LYS A 277 0.70 12.88 -21.36
CA LYS A 277 0.65 14.26 -20.84
C LYS A 277 -0.78 14.86 -20.75
N ALA A 278 -1.75 14.13 -20.23
CA ALA A 278 -3.16 14.48 -20.31
C ALA A 278 -3.68 15.29 -19.11
N ARG A 279 -3.03 15.29 -17.94
CA ARG A 279 -3.42 16.10 -16.76
C ARG A 279 -2.22 16.59 -15.94
N ARG A 280 -2.33 17.79 -15.38
CA ARG A 280 -1.31 18.43 -14.51
C ARG A 280 -1.06 17.70 -13.19
N ASP A 281 -2.00 16.85 -12.75
CA ASP A 281 -1.96 16.17 -11.45
C ASP A 281 -1.37 14.75 -11.52
N LEU A 282 -0.96 14.32 -12.70
CA LEU A 282 -0.36 13.01 -12.92
C LEU A 282 1.16 13.15 -12.99
N ALA A 283 1.86 12.09 -12.59
CA ALA A 283 3.29 12.02 -12.86
C ALA A 283 3.52 11.94 -14.39
N ASP A 284 4.53 12.68 -14.87
CA ASP A 284 4.98 12.60 -16.26
C ASP A 284 5.49 11.19 -16.62
N VAL A 285 5.84 10.41 -15.60
CA VAL A 285 6.37 9.05 -15.70
C VAL A 285 5.82 8.21 -14.56
N ALA A 286 5.37 6.99 -14.87
CA ALA A 286 5.00 5.98 -13.88
C ALA A 286 6.18 5.03 -13.66
N VAL A 287 6.57 4.83 -12.41
CA VAL A 287 7.65 3.94 -12.00
C VAL A 287 7.06 2.66 -11.45
N PHE A 288 7.47 1.52 -12.01
CA PHE A 288 7.04 0.20 -11.56
C PHE A 288 8.21 -0.54 -10.92
N VAL A 289 7.96 -1.08 -9.74
CA VAL A 289 8.91 -1.97 -9.06
C VAL A 289 8.76 -3.38 -9.61
N VAL A 290 9.89 -4.02 -9.88
CA VAL A 290 9.96 -5.39 -10.38
C VAL A 290 10.16 -6.34 -9.20
N PRO A 291 9.22 -7.29 -8.97
CA PRO A 291 9.36 -8.33 -7.97
C PRO A 291 10.69 -9.07 -8.14
N THR A 292 11.36 -9.41 -7.03
CA THR A 292 12.65 -10.10 -7.03
C THR A 292 12.68 -11.34 -7.95
N PRO A 293 11.64 -12.21 -7.98
CA PRO A 293 11.61 -13.37 -8.87
C PRO A 293 11.54 -13.02 -10.36
N ALA A 294 11.00 -11.86 -10.73
CA ALA A 294 10.84 -11.41 -12.11
C ALA A 294 12.11 -10.76 -12.68
N ARG A 295 12.98 -10.18 -11.84
CA ARG A 295 14.18 -9.43 -12.29
C ARG A 295 15.07 -10.21 -13.25
N PRO A 296 15.38 -11.50 -13.04
CA PRO A 296 16.21 -12.25 -13.98
C PRO A 296 15.56 -12.41 -15.36
N LEU A 297 14.22 -12.45 -15.46
CA LEU A 297 13.51 -12.54 -16.74
C LEU A 297 13.68 -11.25 -17.54
N LEU A 298 13.49 -10.10 -16.88
CA LEU A 298 13.63 -8.78 -17.50
C LEU A 298 15.08 -8.51 -17.91
N ASP A 299 16.04 -8.86 -17.05
CA ASP A 299 17.46 -8.75 -17.36
C ASP A 299 17.86 -9.65 -18.54
N ALA A 300 17.36 -10.89 -18.60
CA ALA A 300 17.60 -11.79 -19.73
C ALA A 300 17.06 -11.23 -21.05
N ALA A 301 15.87 -10.61 -21.05
CA ALA A 301 15.32 -9.94 -22.23
C ALA A 301 16.19 -8.78 -22.70
N ARG A 302 16.64 -7.92 -21.78
CA ARG A 302 17.55 -6.82 -22.10
C ARG A 302 18.87 -7.34 -22.69
N ARG A 303 19.51 -8.32 -22.04
CA ARG A 303 20.77 -8.92 -22.51
C ARG A 303 20.61 -9.52 -23.90
N PHE A 304 19.51 -10.25 -24.14
CA PHE A 304 19.22 -10.83 -25.45
C PHE A 304 19.11 -9.76 -26.55
N LEU A 305 18.41 -8.66 -26.29
CA LEU A 305 18.26 -7.56 -27.26
C LEU A 305 19.57 -6.82 -27.50
N VAL A 306 20.36 -6.58 -26.46
CA VAL A 306 21.69 -5.95 -26.56
C VAL A 306 22.64 -6.83 -27.37
N LEU A 307 22.66 -8.15 -27.14
CA LEU A 307 23.46 -9.11 -27.92
C LEU A 307 23.06 -9.14 -29.40
N ARG A 308 21.80 -8.83 -29.71
CA ARG A 308 21.32 -8.65 -31.09
C ARG A 308 21.64 -7.28 -31.70
N GLY A 309 22.36 -6.42 -30.98
CA GLY A 309 22.70 -5.07 -31.43
C GLY A 309 21.53 -4.09 -31.38
N THR A 310 20.50 -4.37 -30.58
CA THR A 310 19.33 -3.48 -30.47
C THR A 310 19.68 -2.24 -29.64
N PRO A 311 19.49 -1.01 -30.15
CA PRO A 311 19.76 0.21 -29.39
C PRO A 311 18.85 0.35 -28.16
N SER A 312 19.34 0.99 -27.09
CA SER A 312 18.60 1.20 -25.84
C SER A 312 17.31 2.03 -26.00
N THR A 313 17.19 2.80 -27.08
CA THR A 313 16.00 3.61 -27.42
C THR A 313 14.85 2.80 -28.00
N LYS A 314 15.07 1.52 -28.32
CA LYS A 314 14.03 0.63 -28.85
C LYS A 314 13.20 0.02 -27.72
N ARG A 315 11.99 -0.42 -28.09
CA ARG A 315 11.00 -1.03 -27.18
C ARG A 315 11.51 -2.38 -26.67
N LEU A 316 11.43 -2.58 -25.36
CA LEU A 316 11.86 -3.79 -24.65
C LEU A 316 10.86 -4.94 -24.85
N PHE A 317 9.57 -4.67 -24.72
CA PHE A 317 8.54 -5.71 -24.70
C PHE A 317 7.78 -5.89 -26.02
N SER A 318 8.00 -5.02 -27.02
CA SER A 318 7.14 -4.93 -28.22
C SER A 318 6.91 -6.28 -28.93
N THR A 319 7.94 -7.10 -29.09
CA THR A 319 7.81 -8.41 -29.75
C THR A 319 7.10 -9.44 -28.87
N GLY A 320 7.26 -9.37 -27.55
CA GLY A 320 6.57 -10.25 -26.59
C GLY A 320 5.12 -9.84 -26.32
N ILE A 321 4.77 -8.58 -26.54
CA ILE A 321 3.39 -8.10 -26.47
C ILE A 321 2.64 -8.44 -27.76
N GLY A 322 3.23 -8.15 -28.92
CA GLY A 322 2.52 -8.17 -30.21
C GLY A 322 1.81 -6.85 -30.51
N HIS A 323 1.01 -6.82 -31.57
CA HIS A 323 0.29 -5.61 -32.01
C HIS A 323 -0.82 -5.19 -31.05
N ASP A 324 -1.64 -6.15 -30.58
CA ASP A 324 -2.82 -5.98 -29.74
C ASP A 324 -2.76 -6.86 -28.48
N GLY A 325 -1.54 -7.14 -28.00
CA GLY A 325 -1.33 -8.04 -26.87
C GLY A 325 -1.57 -9.52 -27.18
N GLN A 326 -1.69 -9.91 -28.45
CA GLN A 326 -1.95 -11.29 -28.84
C GLN A 326 -0.82 -12.26 -28.45
N VAL A 327 0.44 -11.80 -28.48
CA VAL A 327 1.59 -12.67 -28.17
C VAL A 327 1.67 -12.91 -26.67
N VAL A 328 1.42 -11.87 -25.86
CA VAL A 328 1.42 -12.03 -24.40
C VAL A 328 0.24 -12.88 -23.93
N ARG A 329 -0.92 -12.77 -24.58
CA ARG A 329 -2.08 -13.64 -24.32
C ARG A 329 -1.80 -15.10 -24.65
N ALA A 330 -1.24 -15.38 -25.82
CA ALA A 330 -0.82 -16.72 -26.19
C ALA A 330 0.27 -17.27 -25.25
N SER A 331 1.20 -16.41 -24.80
CA SER A 331 2.23 -16.79 -23.83
C SER A 331 1.62 -17.11 -22.46
N ALA A 332 0.62 -16.34 -22.03
CA ALA A 332 -0.11 -16.60 -20.80
C ALA A 332 -0.88 -17.93 -20.86
N GLU A 333 -1.56 -18.20 -21.98
CA GLU A 333 -2.26 -19.47 -22.24
C GLU A 333 -1.29 -20.65 -22.23
N ALA A 334 -0.15 -20.55 -22.93
CA ALA A 334 0.88 -21.59 -22.93
C ALA A 334 1.46 -21.83 -21.52
N ALA A 335 1.70 -20.76 -20.78
CA ALA A 335 2.10 -20.84 -19.38
C ALA A 335 0.96 -21.37 -18.49
N GLY A 336 -0.31 -21.24 -18.89
CA GLY A 336 -1.52 -21.49 -18.11
C GLY A 336 -1.76 -20.47 -16.99
N LEU A 337 -1.23 -19.26 -17.16
CA LEU A 337 -1.34 -18.18 -16.19
C LEU A 337 -2.48 -17.23 -16.61
N PRO A 338 -3.38 -16.84 -15.69
CA PRO A 338 -4.40 -15.86 -16.01
C PRO A 338 -3.76 -14.47 -16.13
N LEU A 339 -4.05 -13.76 -17.22
CA LEU A 339 -3.70 -12.33 -17.29
C LEU A 339 -4.71 -11.52 -16.47
N PRO A 340 -4.26 -10.48 -15.74
CA PRO A 340 -5.17 -9.56 -15.10
C PRO A 340 -6.03 -8.85 -16.15
N VAL A 341 -7.34 -8.80 -15.91
CA VAL A 341 -8.29 -8.07 -16.75
C VAL A 341 -8.25 -6.62 -16.29
N THR A 342 -7.77 -5.72 -17.16
CA THR A 342 -7.70 -4.29 -16.87
C THR A 342 -8.44 -3.51 -17.96
N ASP A 343 -9.61 -2.97 -17.60
CA ASP A 343 -10.40 -2.15 -18.52
C ASP A 343 -9.93 -0.68 -18.54
N GLN A 344 -9.11 -0.23 -17.58
CA GLN A 344 -8.71 1.18 -17.46
C GLN A 344 -7.32 1.50 -18.03
N GLN A 345 -7.13 2.73 -18.52
CA GLN A 345 -5.89 3.20 -19.18
C GLN A 345 -4.76 3.31 -18.16
N MET A 346 -3.48 3.17 -18.53
CA MET A 346 -2.34 3.33 -17.59
C MET A 346 -2.39 4.58 -16.69
N ILE A 347 -2.96 5.70 -17.17
CA ILE A 347 -3.19 6.92 -16.37
C ILE A 347 -4.01 6.66 -15.10
N SER A 348 -4.83 5.60 -15.09
CA SER A 348 -5.62 5.17 -13.95
C SER A 348 -4.83 4.37 -12.91
N ALA A 349 -3.67 3.83 -13.28
CA ALA A 349 -2.86 3.01 -12.38
C ALA A 349 -2.46 3.83 -11.16
N TRP A 350 -2.65 3.26 -9.97
CA TRP A 350 -2.49 3.99 -8.73
C TRP A 350 -1.08 4.57 -8.51
N PRO A 351 0.05 3.96 -8.96
CA PRO A 351 1.37 4.58 -8.79
C PRO A 351 1.49 5.90 -9.53
N ALA A 352 0.94 6.00 -10.75
CA ALA A 352 0.96 7.21 -11.56
C ALA A 352 0.10 8.35 -10.98
N ARG A 353 -0.85 8.00 -10.10
CA ARG A 353 -1.75 8.91 -9.39
C ARG A 353 -1.28 9.22 -7.97
N SER A 354 -0.20 8.58 -7.51
CA SER A 354 0.37 8.85 -6.21
C SER A 354 1.19 10.13 -6.24
N SER A 355 1.00 10.98 -5.23
CA SER A 355 1.81 12.19 -5.05
C SER A 355 2.09 12.40 -3.57
N ALA A 356 3.09 13.22 -3.29
CA ALA A 356 3.49 13.53 -1.92
C ALA A 356 3.60 15.03 -1.74
N TRP A 357 3.04 15.52 -0.64
CA TRP A 357 3.01 16.94 -0.30
C TRP A 357 3.61 17.13 1.06
N ARG A 358 4.56 18.04 1.17
CA ARG A 358 5.05 18.45 2.48
C ARG A 358 4.04 19.40 3.09
N VAL A 359 3.54 19.03 4.26
CA VAL A 359 2.50 19.76 4.99
C VAL A 359 2.95 20.22 6.37
N GLY A 360 4.11 19.75 6.84
CA GLY A 360 4.66 20.17 8.13
C GLY A 360 6.12 19.76 8.35
N SER A 361 6.61 20.07 9.54
CA SER A 361 7.91 19.61 10.06
C SER A 361 7.82 18.18 10.58
N HIS A 362 8.96 17.48 10.64
CA HIS A 362 9.08 16.15 11.23
C HIS A 362 8.60 16.10 12.68
N LEU A 363 7.79 15.09 13.04
CA LEU A 363 7.35 14.88 14.43
C LEU A 363 8.26 13.90 15.19
N HIS A 364 9.06 13.08 14.50
CA HIS A 364 10.04 12.19 15.12
C HIS A 364 11.32 12.95 15.48
N HIS A 365 11.63 13.03 16.77
CA HIS A 365 12.96 13.40 17.26
C HIS A 365 13.90 12.20 17.06
N SER A 366 15.05 12.41 16.41
CA SER A 366 16.18 11.51 16.57
C SER A 366 16.65 11.68 18.02
N GLY A 367 16.27 10.75 18.89
CA GLY A 367 16.82 10.66 20.24
C GLY A 367 18.34 10.53 20.17
N GLU A 368 19.00 11.27 21.04
CA GLU A 368 20.44 11.31 21.26
C GLU A 368 21.05 9.90 21.28
N HIS A 369 21.84 9.56 20.26
CA HIS A 369 22.96 8.65 20.47
C HIS A 369 24.08 9.49 21.05
N GLY A 370 24.22 9.41 22.37
CA GLY A 370 25.34 9.98 23.10
C GLY A 370 26.66 9.47 22.52
N GLU A 371 27.32 10.36 21.80
CA GLU A 371 28.72 10.24 21.44
C GLU A 371 29.53 10.41 22.74
N ALA A 372 29.74 9.30 23.44
CA ALA A 372 30.85 9.19 24.37
C ALA A 372 32.13 9.11 23.53
N ALA A 373 32.74 10.27 23.27
CA ALA A 373 34.11 10.35 22.79
C ALA A 373 35.09 10.13 23.96
N PRO A 374 36.27 9.54 23.71
CA PRO A 374 37.18 9.00 24.73
C PRO A 374 37.87 10.02 25.62
#